data_AF-A0A819SZB5-F1
#
_entry.id   AF-A0A819SZB5-F1
#
_cell.length_a   1.000
_cell.length_b   1.000
_cell.length_c   1.000
_cell.angle_alpha   90.00
_cell.angle_beta   90.00
_cell.angle_gamma   90.00
#
_symmetry.space_group_name_H-M   'P 1'
#
loop_
_entity.id
_entity.type
_entity.pdbx_description
1 polymer ?
#
loop_
_entity_poly.entity_id
_entity_poly.type
_entity_poly.pdbx_seq_one_letter_code
_entity_poly.pdbx_strand_id
1 'polypeptide(L)'
;MVQPLFASNPYSSPFLLAAYRLTNKFKAVDVLHRWLWIFEKSRESNVRIVAYSTDCDARYLLSMRLATGFFAKYNNIAICDRVDALEINLPQEWKAWFFMPIRQIFFCFQDPVHLCTKLRNRMLSDTSFLLIGKEEVSIEVLMELIENKSKIAHDLVKTDINLNDRQNFTSCLNLSDDDVLVTLEDIEGSQATRIYLRLLRNIALAYVEHNTSTIDHIYHSWFGVFCDVHGKLGYM
;
A
#
# COMPACT_ATOMS: atom_id res chain seq x y z
N MET A 1 0.46 29.00 12.16
CA MET A 1 -0.69 29.69 11.54
C MET A 1 -1.48 28.61 10.81
N VAL A 2 -2.58 28.12 11.40
CA VAL A 2 -3.43 27.09 10.79
C VAL A 2 -4.35 27.80 9.82
N GLN A 3 -4.21 27.55 8.52
CA GLN A 3 -5.17 28.06 7.55
C GLN A 3 -6.34 27.07 7.51
N PRO A 4 -7.59 27.51 7.78
CA PRO A 4 -8.75 26.64 7.68
C PRO A 4 -8.89 26.14 6.23
N LEU A 5 -9.19 24.85 6.09
CA LEU A 5 -9.56 24.26 4.80
C LEU A 5 -10.76 25.02 4.25
N PHE A 6 -10.57 25.77 3.17
CA PHE A 6 -11.67 26.37 2.44
C PHE A 6 -12.50 25.26 1.81
N ALA A 7 -13.79 25.21 2.13
CA ALA A 7 -14.75 24.23 1.61
C ALA A 7 -14.88 24.22 0.07
N SER A 8 -14.27 25.17 -0.63
CA SER A 8 -14.32 25.34 -2.08
C SER A 8 -13.12 24.77 -2.86
N ASN A 9 -12.06 24.29 -2.20
CA ASN A 9 -10.91 23.71 -2.90
C ASN A 9 -10.79 22.19 -2.64
N PRO A 10 -11.15 21.34 -3.62
CA PRO A 10 -11.00 19.88 -3.49
C PRO A 10 -9.54 19.41 -3.46
N TYR A 11 -8.57 20.29 -3.74
CA TYR A 11 -7.14 19.98 -3.78
C TYR A 11 -6.38 20.61 -2.61
N SER A 12 -6.83 20.37 -1.38
CA SER A 12 -6.08 20.78 -0.20
C SER A 12 -4.98 19.76 0.09
N SER A 13 -3.72 20.18 -0.04
CA SER A 13 -2.57 19.35 0.31
C SER A 13 -2.59 18.99 1.81
N PRO A 14 -2.12 17.79 2.19
CA PRO A 14 -2.01 17.44 3.60
C PRO A 14 -1.07 18.41 4.33
N PHE A 15 -1.48 18.89 5.50
CA PHE A 15 -0.67 19.77 6.34
C PHE A 15 -0.22 19.03 7.59
N LEU A 16 1.06 19.18 7.96
CA LEU A 16 1.59 18.63 9.19
C LEU A 16 1.06 19.42 10.39
N LEU A 17 0.12 18.83 11.12
CA LEU A 17 -0.45 19.45 12.33
C LEU A 17 0.51 19.38 13.53
N ALA A 18 1.26 18.28 13.66
CA ALA A 18 2.25 18.10 14.71
C ALA A 18 3.23 16.99 14.37
N ALA A 19 4.49 17.13 14.80
CA ALA A 19 5.50 16.08 14.74
C ALA A 19 5.92 15.71 16.17
N TYR A 20 5.79 14.44 16.52
CA TYR A 20 6.18 13.92 17.83
C TYR A 20 7.33 12.93 17.67
N ARG A 21 8.49 13.25 18.23
CA ARG A 21 9.64 12.35 18.24
C ARG A 21 9.51 11.39 19.43
N LEU A 22 9.27 10.12 19.15
CA LEU A 22 9.49 9.05 20.13
C LEU A 22 10.94 8.59 20.03
N THR A 23 11.51 8.14 21.15
CA THR A 23 12.76 7.36 21.07
C THR A 23 12.49 6.07 20.30
N ASN A 24 13.47 5.50 19.58
CA ASN A 24 13.25 4.31 18.75
C ASN A 24 12.85 3.03 19.53
N LYS A 25 12.66 3.12 20.86
CA LYS A 25 12.38 2.01 21.78
C LYS A 25 10.88 1.77 22.04
N PHE A 26 9.97 2.46 21.34
CA PHE A 26 8.53 2.28 21.53
C PHE A 26 8.02 0.94 20.99
N LYS A 27 6.97 0.41 21.63
CA LYS A 27 6.24 -0.79 21.24
C LYS A 27 4.96 -0.42 20.47
N ALA A 28 4.34 -1.39 19.82
CA ALA A 28 3.06 -1.20 19.12
C ALA A 28 1.94 -0.67 20.04
N VAL A 29 1.92 -1.12 21.30
CA VAL A 29 0.95 -0.59 22.28
C VAL A 29 1.12 0.91 22.53
N ASP A 30 2.35 1.41 22.56
CA ASP A 30 2.63 2.82 22.79
C ASP A 30 2.13 3.68 21.63
N VAL A 31 2.28 3.16 20.40
CA VAL A 31 1.72 3.77 19.19
C VAL A 31 0.20 3.82 19.27
N LEU A 32 -0.45 2.71 19.64
CA LEU A 32 -1.90 2.64 19.75
C LEU A 32 -2.44 3.62 20.79
N HIS A 33 -1.84 3.66 21.98
CA HIS A 33 -2.20 4.63 23.01
C HIS A 33 -2.09 6.06 22.51
N ARG A 34 -1.02 6.37 21.77
CA ARG A 34 -0.85 7.69 21.16
C ARG A 34 -1.96 7.99 20.15
N TRP A 35 -2.32 7.06 19.27
CA TRP A 35 -3.42 7.26 18.33
C TRP A 35 -4.73 7.50 19.05
N LEU A 36 -5.08 6.67 20.03
CA LEU A 36 -6.30 6.86 20.82
C LEU A 36 -6.32 8.22 21.54
N TRP A 37 -5.19 8.63 22.13
CA TRP A 37 -5.09 9.95 22.78
C TRP A 37 -5.29 11.09 21.78
N ILE A 38 -4.65 11.03 20.61
CA ILE A 38 -4.82 12.04 19.54
C ILE A 38 -6.28 12.07 19.09
N PHE A 39 -6.90 10.90 18.87
CA PHE A 39 -8.30 10.78 18.49
C PHE A 39 -9.22 11.47 19.51
N GLU A 40 -9.05 11.20 20.81
CA GLU A 40 -9.84 11.85 21.86
C GLU A 40 -9.65 13.37 21.88
N LYS A 41 -8.39 13.85 21.83
CA LYS A 41 -8.08 15.28 21.91
C LYS A 41 -8.57 16.05 20.68
N SER A 42 -8.46 15.46 19.49
CA SER A 42 -9.07 16.02 18.29
C SER A 42 -10.59 16.09 18.44
N ARG A 43 -11.24 15.04 18.96
CA ARG A 43 -12.68 15.01 19.16
C ARG A 43 -13.16 16.07 20.17
N GLU A 44 -12.45 16.25 21.28
CA GLU A 44 -12.71 17.34 22.26
C GLU A 44 -12.68 18.72 21.59
N SER A 45 -11.92 18.86 20.50
CA SER A 45 -11.79 20.09 19.71
C SER A 45 -12.71 20.10 18.48
N ASN A 46 -13.71 19.22 18.42
CA ASN A 46 -14.63 19.04 17.29
C ASN A 46 -13.94 18.72 15.95
N VAL A 47 -12.76 18.09 16.00
CA VAL A 47 -12.03 17.58 14.83
C VAL A 47 -12.24 16.06 14.76
N ARG A 48 -12.84 15.60 13.65
CA ARG A 48 -13.07 14.18 13.41
C ARG A 48 -11.90 13.56 12.65
N ILE A 49 -11.18 12.65 13.29
CA ILE A 49 -10.18 11.83 12.62
C ILE A 49 -10.89 10.65 11.95
N VAL A 50 -10.72 10.54 10.63
CA VAL A 50 -11.31 9.46 9.83
C VAL A 50 -10.34 8.29 9.66
N ALA A 51 -9.03 8.58 9.59
CA ALA A 51 -8.03 7.56 9.31
C ALA A 51 -6.64 7.93 9.85
N TYR A 52 -5.82 6.90 10.05
CA TYR A 52 -4.38 7.01 10.25
C TYR A 52 -3.65 6.37 9.07
N SER A 53 -2.64 7.06 8.55
CA SER A 53 -1.69 6.53 7.57
C SER A 53 -0.29 6.45 8.18
N THR A 54 0.44 5.35 7.96
CA THR A 54 1.75 5.12 8.57
C THR A 54 2.69 4.33 7.67
N ASP A 55 3.99 4.42 7.93
CA ASP A 55 5.00 3.58 7.29
C ASP A 55 4.77 2.07 7.50
N CYS A 56 5.41 1.28 6.65
CA CYS A 56 5.36 -0.19 6.66
C CYS A 56 6.27 -0.86 7.73
N ASP A 57 6.44 -0.23 8.90
CA ASP A 57 7.15 -0.80 10.06
C ASP A 57 6.27 -1.80 10.82
N ALA A 58 6.87 -2.89 11.31
CA ALA A 58 6.15 -3.96 11.99
C ALA A 58 5.38 -3.49 13.24
N ARG A 59 5.88 -2.47 13.96
CA ARG A 59 5.21 -1.91 15.13
C ARG A 59 3.94 -1.17 14.74
N TYR A 60 3.97 -0.39 13.65
CA TYR A 60 2.78 0.28 13.14
C TYR A 60 1.75 -0.74 12.66
N LEU A 61 2.18 -1.75 11.89
CA LEU A 61 1.28 -2.80 11.43
C LEU A 61 0.62 -3.57 12.59
N LEU A 62 1.38 -3.90 13.64
CA LEU A 62 0.81 -4.52 14.84
C LEU A 62 -0.15 -3.58 15.56
N SER A 63 0.12 -2.27 15.58
CA SER A 63 -0.77 -1.27 16.17
C SER A 63 -2.09 -1.16 15.41
N MET A 64 -2.03 -1.21 14.07
CA MET A 64 -3.22 -1.26 13.22
C MET A 64 -4.05 -2.50 13.52
N ARG A 65 -3.41 -3.68 13.60
CA ARG A 65 -4.10 -4.93 13.95
C ARG A 65 -4.78 -4.87 15.32
N LEU A 66 -4.12 -4.27 16.31
CA LEU A 66 -4.70 -4.07 17.64
C LEU A 66 -5.86 -3.06 17.61
N ALA A 67 -5.75 -1.99 16.82
CA ALA A 67 -6.78 -0.97 16.68
C ALA A 67 -8.04 -1.50 16.01
N THR A 68 -7.87 -2.29 14.94
CA THR A 68 -8.96 -2.82 14.11
C THR A 68 -9.48 -4.17 14.59
N GLY A 69 -8.84 -4.81 15.57
CA GLY A 69 -9.20 -6.17 16.00
C GLY A 69 -8.82 -7.27 14.99
N PHE A 70 -8.00 -6.96 13.98
CA PHE A 70 -7.61 -7.89 12.93
C PHE A 70 -6.58 -8.92 13.41
N PHE A 71 -7.06 -10.11 13.78
CA PHE A 71 -6.26 -11.23 14.32
C PHE A 71 -5.37 -10.84 15.51
N ALA A 72 -5.73 -9.79 16.24
CA ALA A 72 -5.05 -9.33 17.45
C ALA A 72 -6.08 -8.63 18.34
N LYS A 73 -5.94 -8.77 19.65
CA LYS A 73 -6.80 -8.09 20.63
C LYS A 73 -5.93 -7.31 21.59
N TYR A 74 -6.32 -6.06 21.83
CA TYR A 74 -5.74 -5.28 22.90
C TYR A 74 -6.51 -5.57 24.19
N ASN A 75 -5.82 -6.11 25.20
CA ASN A 75 -6.47 -6.53 26.43
C ASN A 75 -7.20 -5.36 27.10
N ASN A 76 -8.43 -5.60 27.54
CA ASN A 76 -9.23 -4.67 28.35
C ASN A 76 -9.67 -3.36 27.66
N ILE A 77 -9.50 -3.21 26.34
CA ILE A 77 -10.10 -2.10 25.58
C ILE A 77 -10.79 -2.64 24.33
N ALA A 78 -12.12 -2.61 24.35
CA ALA A 78 -12.91 -2.88 23.15
C ALA A 78 -13.01 -1.61 22.29
N ILE A 79 -11.95 -1.36 21.51
CA ILE A 79 -11.82 -0.15 20.68
C ILE A 79 -13.00 0.00 19.71
N CYS A 80 -13.51 -1.12 19.17
CA CYS A 80 -14.62 -1.16 18.23
C CYS A 80 -16.01 -0.99 18.86
N ASP A 81 -16.14 -1.04 20.19
CA ASP A 81 -17.45 -1.00 20.86
C ASP A 81 -17.95 0.42 21.18
N ARG A 82 -17.16 1.43 20.82
CA ARG A 82 -17.43 2.84 21.13
C ARG A 82 -18.64 3.38 20.38
N VAL A 83 -19.41 4.24 21.02
CA VAL A 83 -20.70 4.75 20.51
C VAL A 83 -20.56 5.51 19.19
N ASP A 84 -19.39 6.12 18.96
CA ASP A 84 -19.03 6.91 17.78
C ASP A 84 -18.34 6.09 16.67
N ALA A 85 -18.21 4.77 16.84
CA ALA A 85 -17.68 3.90 15.80
C ALA A 85 -18.58 3.90 14.56
N LEU A 86 -17.97 3.99 13.39
CA LEU A 86 -18.63 3.79 12.10
C LEU A 86 -19.04 2.32 11.97
N GLU A 87 -20.30 2.10 11.60
CA GLU A 87 -20.83 0.78 11.29
C GLU A 87 -20.78 0.54 9.77
N ILE A 88 -20.13 -0.54 9.37
CA ILE A 88 -19.98 -0.93 7.97
C ILE A 88 -21.02 -2.00 7.63
N ASN A 89 -21.98 -1.66 6.79
CA ASN A 89 -22.97 -2.61 6.29
C ASN A 89 -22.30 -3.60 5.32
N LEU A 90 -21.91 -4.76 5.85
CA LEU A 90 -21.25 -5.81 5.07
C LEU A 90 -22.29 -6.72 4.40
N PRO A 91 -22.21 -6.93 3.07
CA PRO A 91 -23.02 -7.94 2.38
C PRO A 91 -22.84 -9.33 3.00
N GLN A 92 -23.91 -10.12 3.05
CA GLN A 92 -23.88 -11.43 3.69
C GLN A 92 -22.87 -12.37 3.03
N GLU A 93 -22.69 -12.25 1.72
CA GLU A 93 -21.77 -13.04 0.91
C GLU A 93 -20.31 -12.78 1.27
N TRP A 94 -20.00 -11.60 1.84
CA TRP A 94 -18.63 -11.19 2.17
C TRP A 94 -18.20 -11.69 3.54
N LYS A 95 -19.14 -12.12 4.39
CA LYS A 95 -18.84 -12.58 5.77
C LYS A 95 -17.88 -13.76 5.83
N ALA A 96 -17.78 -14.55 4.76
CA ALA A 96 -16.88 -15.71 4.71
C ALA A 96 -15.39 -15.32 4.56
N TRP A 97 -15.09 -14.14 4.03
CA TRP A 97 -13.71 -13.73 3.72
C TRP A 97 -13.35 -12.31 4.20
N PHE A 98 -14.30 -11.53 4.71
CA PHE A 98 -14.04 -10.24 5.33
C PHE A 98 -13.85 -10.39 6.85
N PHE A 99 -12.62 -10.15 7.33
CA PHE A 99 -12.23 -10.43 8.71
C PHE A 99 -12.16 -9.20 9.62
N MET A 100 -12.36 -8.00 9.10
CA MET A 100 -12.41 -6.80 9.95
C MET A 100 -13.76 -6.71 10.67
N PRO A 101 -13.78 -6.30 11.96
CA PRO A 101 -15.01 -5.98 12.68
C PRO A 101 -15.85 -4.94 11.94
N ILE A 102 -17.17 -5.13 11.98
CA ILE A 102 -18.18 -4.25 11.38
C ILE A 102 -18.10 -2.82 11.93
N ARG A 103 -17.66 -2.65 13.17
CA ARG A 103 -17.53 -1.35 13.84
C ARG A 103 -16.07 -0.91 13.87
N GLN A 104 -15.80 0.28 13.35
CA GLN A 104 -14.45 0.86 13.28
C GLN A 104 -14.50 2.32 13.73
N ILE A 105 -13.57 2.74 14.61
CA ILE A 105 -13.50 4.13 15.07
C ILE A 105 -12.74 5.04 14.10
N PHE A 106 -11.79 4.48 13.36
CA PHE A 106 -11.02 5.10 12.30
C PHE A 106 -10.48 4.00 11.39
N PHE A 107 -10.08 4.37 10.18
CA PHE A 107 -9.39 3.47 9.26
C PHE A 107 -7.88 3.50 9.48
N CYS A 108 -7.20 2.42 9.10
CA CYS A 108 -5.75 2.32 9.13
C CYS A 108 -5.23 2.01 7.73
N PHE A 109 -4.31 2.82 7.24
CA PHE A 109 -3.68 2.66 5.94
C PHE A 109 -2.16 2.60 6.10
N GLN A 110 -1.51 1.76 5.30
CA GLN A 110 -0.07 1.85 5.12
C GLN A 110 0.24 2.89 4.05
N ASP A 111 1.37 3.57 4.19
CA ASP A 111 1.88 4.47 3.16
C ASP A 111 2.14 3.68 1.86
N PRO A 112 1.45 4.03 0.76
CA PRO A 112 1.53 3.31 -0.50
C PRO A 112 2.87 3.52 -1.23
N VAL A 113 3.53 4.66 -1.07
CA VAL A 113 4.86 4.92 -1.65
C VAL A 113 5.89 4.01 -0.97
N HIS A 114 5.82 3.90 0.35
CA HIS A 114 6.66 2.99 1.12
C HIS A 114 6.34 1.51 0.82
N LEU A 115 5.08 1.17 0.54
CA LEU A 115 4.70 -0.16 0.10
C LEU A 115 5.34 -0.51 -1.25
N CYS A 116 5.22 0.37 -2.25
CA CYS A 116 5.79 0.20 -3.58
C CYS A 116 7.32 0.03 -3.53
N THR A 117 8.02 0.92 -2.82
CA THR A 117 9.49 0.82 -2.66
C THR A 117 9.91 -0.45 -1.94
N LYS A 118 9.13 -0.94 -0.96
CA LYS A 118 9.39 -2.22 -0.29
C LYS A 118 9.23 -3.41 -1.22
N LEU A 119 8.19 -3.43 -2.06
CA LEU A 119 7.98 -4.46 -3.08
C LEU A 119 9.10 -4.46 -4.13
N ARG A 120 9.51 -3.28 -4.62
CA ARG A 120 10.64 -3.12 -5.53
C ARG A 120 11.95 -3.61 -4.90
N ASN A 121 12.24 -3.19 -3.67
CA ASN A 121 13.46 -3.61 -2.98
C ASN A 121 13.47 -5.12 -2.68
N ARG A 122 12.29 -5.73 -2.46
CA ARG A 122 12.17 -7.17 -2.25
C ARG A 122 12.51 -7.95 -3.52
N MET A 123 12.01 -7.50 -4.68
CA MET A 123 12.30 -8.11 -5.98
C MET A 123 13.79 -8.05 -6.33
N LEU A 124 14.42 -6.91 -6.08
CA LEU A 124 15.82 -6.70 -6.44
C LEU A 124 16.81 -7.31 -5.43
N SER A 125 16.33 -7.88 -4.32
CA SER A 125 17.18 -8.37 -3.24
C SER A 125 17.46 -9.86 -3.36
N ASP A 126 18.75 -10.20 -3.34
CA ASP A 126 19.27 -11.58 -3.32
C ASP A 126 18.98 -12.34 -2.00
N THR A 127 18.28 -11.70 -1.05
CA THR A 127 18.01 -12.31 0.26
C THR A 127 16.86 -13.32 0.23
N SER A 128 16.14 -13.41 -0.88
CA SER A 128 14.97 -14.27 -0.98
C SER A 128 14.51 -14.51 -2.39
N PHE A 129 14.00 -15.72 -2.60
CA PHE A 129 13.29 -16.09 -3.82
C PHE A 129 11.81 -15.75 -3.69
N LEU A 130 11.24 -15.17 -4.75
CA LEU A 130 9.81 -14.91 -4.88
C LEU A 130 9.27 -15.77 -6.02
N LEU A 131 8.31 -16.65 -5.71
CA LEU A 131 7.69 -17.52 -6.70
C LEU A 131 6.26 -17.05 -6.98
N ILE A 132 5.91 -16.98 -8.27
CA ILE A 132 4.54 -16.80 -8.74
C ILE A 132 4.18 -18.02 -9.59
N GLY A 133 3.31 -18.87 -9.06
CA GLY A 133 3.04 -20.18 -9.65
C GLY A 133 4.28 -21.08 -9.61
N LYS A 134 4.85 -21.37 -10.78
CA LYS A 134 6.07 -22.21 -10.93
C LYS A 134 7.30 -21.41 -11.36
N GLU A 135 7.15 -20.13 -11.60
CA GLU A 135 8.21 -19.25 -12.09
C GLU A 135 8.69 -18.32 -10.98
N GLU A 136 9.97 -17.95 -11.06
CA GLU A 136 10.61 -17.04 -10.13
C GLU A 136 10.57 -15.61 -10.65
N VAL A 137 10.29 -14.66 -9.76
CA VAL A 137 10.48 -13.24 -10.03
C VAL A 137 11.99 -12.97 -9.99
N SER A 138 12.55 -12.66 -11.16
CA SER A 138 14.00 -12.59 -11.38
C SER A 138 14.45 -11.20 -11.83
N ILE A 139 15.56 -10.74 -11.24
CA ILE A 139 16.27 -9.51 -11.65
C ILE A 139 17.04 -9.72 -12.96
N GLU A 140 17.45 -10.95 -13.25
CA GLU A 140 18.14 -11.33 -14.49
C GLU A 140 17.29 -11.04 -15.71
N VAL A 141 15.97 -11.27 -15.64
CA VAL A 141 15.01 -10.90 -16.70
C VAL A 141 15.05 -9.38 -16.97
N LEU A 142 15.16 -8.56 -15.92
CA LEU A 142 15.27 -7.10 -16.07
C LEU A 142 16.62 -6.68 -16.63
N MET A 143 17.70 -7.37 -16.25
CA MET A 143 19.02 -7.13 -16.83
C MET A 143 19.06 -7.51 -18.31
N GLU A 144 18.46 -8.64 -18.69
CA GLU A 144 18.33 -9.07 -20.09
C GLU A 144 17.57 -8.02 -20.92
N LEU A 145 16.45 -7.51 -20.40
CA LEU A 145 15.70 -6.45 -21.04
C LEU A 145 16.56 -5.20 -21.26
N ILE A 146 17.26 -4.73 -20.23
CA ILE A 146 18.09 -3.51 -20.30
C ILE A 146 19.27 -3.67 -21.26
N GLU A 147 19.85 -4.88 -21.36
CA GLU A 147 21.06 -5.12 -22.14
C GLU A 147 20.78 -5.51 -23.60
N ASN A 148 19.67 -6.21 -23.87
CA ASN A 148 19.40 -6.83 -25.16
C ASN A 148 18.21 -6.24 -25.92
N LYS A 149 17.34 -5.45 -25.26
CA LYS A 149 16.22 -4.77 -25.94
C LYS A 149 16.56 -3.30 -26.19
N SER A 150 15.86 -2.69 -27.16
CA SER A 150 16.07 -1.28 -27.48
C SER A 150 15.59 -0.40 -26.34
N LYS A 151 16.45 0.51 -25.85
CA LYS A 151 16.07 1.48 -24.81
C LYS A 151 14.81 2.26 -25.16
N ILE A 152 14.58 2.59 -26.44
CA ILE A 152 13.39 3.33 -26.88
C ILE A 152 12.10 2.56 -26.59
N ALA A 153 12.15 1.23 -26.50
CA ALA A 153 10.98 0.39 -26.25
C ALA A 153 10.58 0.31 -24.76
N HIS A 154 11.44 0.70 -23.82
CA HIS A 154 11.20 0.48 -22.38
C HIS A 154 11.73 1.59 -21.45
N ASP A 155 12.59 2.48 -21.94
CA ASP A 155 13.30 3.58 -21.27
C ASP A 155 14.12 3.28 -20.00
N LEU A 156 14.04 2.06 -19.44
CA LEU A 156 14.85 1.63 -18.30
C LEU A 156 16.35 1.83 -18.46
N VAL A 157 17.00 2.18 -17.35
CA VAL A 157 18.45 2.27 -17.22
C VAL A 157 18.95 1.43 -16.03
N LYS A 158 20.24 1.09 -16.01
CA LYS A 158 20.86 0.26 -14.96
C LYS A 158 20.66 0.80 -13.54
N THR A 159 20.47 2.12 -13.38
CA THR A 159 20.20 2.72 -12.07
C THR A 159 18.80 2.37 -11.53
N ASP A 160 17.84 2.01 -12.38
CA ASP A 160 16.48 1.66 -11.93
C ASP A 160 16.42 0.35 -11.15
N ILE A 161 17.32 -0.58 -11.47
CA ILE A 161 17.47 -1.85 -10.76
C ILE A 161 18.50 -1.78 -9.61
N ASN A 162 19.06 -0.60 -9.31
CA ASN A 162 20.07 -0.45 -8.28
C ASN A 162 19.47 -0.33 -6.86
N LEU A 163 19.80 -1.27 -5.98
CA LEU A 163 19.32 -1.32 -4.60
C LEU A 163 19.92 -0.30 -3.62
N ASN A 164 20.96 0.44 -4.02
CA ASN A 164 21.64 1.39 -3.13
C ASN A 164 20.69 2.48 -2.62
N ASP A 165 19.79 2.96 -3.48
CA ASP A 165 18.70 3.84 -3.07
C ASP A 165 17.42 3.03 -2.82
N ARG A 166 17.14 2.80 -1.53
CA ARG A 166 15.96 2.05 -1.08
C ARG A 166 14.68 2.88 -1.05
N GLN A 167 14.77 4.21 -1.21
CA GLN A 167 13.64 5.13 -1.18
C GLN A 167 13.26 5.64 -2.57
N ASN A 168 13.94 5.16 -3.61
CA ASN A 168 13.68 5.57 -4.99
C ASN A 168 12.33 5.04 -5.50
N PHE A 169 11.29 5.84 -5.29
CA PHE A 169 9.96 5.58 -5.80
C PHE A 169 9.87 5.77 -7.32
N THR A 170 10.64 6.69 -7.91
CA THR A 170 10.66 6.90 -9.35
C THR A 170 11.03 5.63 -10.10
N SER A 171 12.04 4.90 -9.63
CA SER A 171 12.39 3.61 -10.24
C SER A 171 11.31 2.54 -10.05
N CYS A 172 10.46 2.64 -9.03
CA CYS A 172 9.29 1.77 -8.93
C CYS A 172 8.31 2.02 -10.10
N LEU A 173 8.06 3.30 -10.41
CA LEU A 173 7.19 3.68 -11.53
C LEU A 173 7.79 3.22 -12.86
N ASN A 174 9.07 3.55 -13.11
CA ASN A 174 9.78 3.16 -14.33
C ASN A 174 9.75 1.64 -14.55
N LEU A 175 10.08 0.84 -13.53
CA LEU A 175 10.08 -0.63 -13.64
C LEU A 175 8.70 -1.22 -13.93
N SER A 176 7.64 -0.53 -13.49
CA SER A 176 6.26 -0.98 -13.61
C SER A 176 5.51 -0.35 -14.79
N ASP A 177 6.23 0.39 -15.64
CA ASP A 177 5.66 1.08 -16.79
C ASP A 177 5.09 0.11 -17.83
N ASP A 178 4.03 0.52 -18.52
CA ASP A 178 3.33 -0.34 -19.47
C ASP A 178 4.25 -0.76 -20.64
N ASP A 179 5.15 0.11 -21.10
CA ASP A 179 6.11 -0.21 -22.17
C ASP A 179 7.13 -1.27 -21.72
N VAL A 180 7.54 -1.25 -20.45
CA VAL A 180 8.37 -2.30 -19.85
C VAL A 180 7.60 -3.62 -19.79
N LEU A 181 6.35 -3.59 -19.31
CA LEU A 181 5.52 -4.78 -19.21
C LEU A 181 5.30 -5.43 -20.58
N VAL A 182 5.04 -4.63 -21.63
CA VAL A 182 4.89 -5.12 -23.01
C VAL A 182 6.21 -5.71 -23.52
N THR A 183 7.33 -5.03 -23.31
CA THR A 183 8.65 -5.49 -23.79
C THR A 183 9.08 -6.81 -23.12
N LEU A 184 8.68 -7.03 -21.86
CA LEU A 184 8.93 -8.28 -21.15
C LEU A 184 8.23 -9.49 -21.77
N GLU A 185 7.14 -9.32 -22.53
CA GLU A 185 6.44 -10.45 -23.18
C GLU A 185 7.33 -11.20 -24.16
N ASP A 186 8.34 -10.54 -24.72
CA ASP A 186 9.31 -11.09 -25.67
C ASP A 186 10.54 -11.75 -25.01
N ILE A 187 10.52 -11.95 -23.68
CA ILE A 187 11.61 -12.57 -22.92
C ILE A 187 11.10 -13.87 -22.29
N GLU A 188 11.81 -14.98 -22.55
CA GLU A 188 11.44 -16.29 -22.01
C GLU A 188 11.61 -16.32 -20.48
N GLY A 189 10.63 -16.88 -19.77
CA GLY A 189 10.66 -16.94 -18.29
C GLY A 189 10.37 -15.62 -17.58
N SER A 190 9.87 -14.60 -18.29
CA SER A 190 9.56 -13.28 -17.71
C SER A 190 8.19 -13.20 -17.01
N GLN A 191 7.35 -14.24 -17.10
CA GLN A 191 5.93 -14.14 -16.76
C GLN A 191 5.72 -13.80 -15.28
N ALA A 192 6.46 -14.44 -14.37
CA ALA A 192 6.40 -14.11 -12.94
C ALA A 192 6.81 -12.66 -12.68
N THR A 193 7.95 -12.21 -13.24
CA THR A 193 8.42 -10.83 -13.11
C THR A 193 7.40 -9.83 -13.66
N ARG A 194 6.78 -10.11 -14.82
CA ARG A 194 5.74 -9.27 -15.41
C ARG A 194 4.49 -9.16 -14.53
N ILE A 195 4.03 -10.27 -13.95
CA ILE A 195 2.89 -10.26 -13.02
C ILE A 195 3.23 -9.43 -11.78
N TYR A 196 4.44 -9.59 -11.23
CA TYR A 196 4.88 -8.85 -10.06
C TYR A 196 4.97 -7.34 -10.31
N LEU A 197 5.52 -6.93 -11.45
CA LEU A 197 5.59 -5.52 -11.84
C LEU A 197 4.21 -4.95 -12.15
N ARG A 198 3.32 -5.73 -12.76
CA ARG A 198 1.93 -5.32 -12.96
C ARG A 198 1.18 -5.14 -11.63
N LEU A 199 1.44 -5.98 -10.63
CA LEU A 199 0.92 -5.79 -9.28
C LEU A 199 1.42 -4.46 -8.69
N LEU A 200 2.72 -4.18 -8.81
CA LEU A 200 3.33 -2.91 -8.38
C LEU A 200 2.66 -1.70 -9.06
N ARG A 201 2.45 -1.77 -10.38
CA ARG A 201 1.76 -0.73 -11.17
C ARG A 201 0.36 -0.47 -10.65
N ASN A 202 -0.42 -1.53 -10.42
CA ASN A 202 -1.79 -1.41 -9.93
C ASN A 202 -1.85 -0.80 -8.53
N ILE A 203 -0.90 -1.13 -7.63
CA ILE A 203 -0.83 -0.48 -6.30
C ILE A 203 -0.54 1.02 -6.45
N ALA A 204 0.38 1.41 -7.34
CA ALA A 204 0.68 2.81 -7.60
C ALA A 204 -0.54 3.57 -8.17
N LEU A 205 -1.23 2.99 -9.16
CA LEU A 205 -2.44 3.56 -9.74
C LEU A 205 -3.59 3.67 -8.70
N ALA A 206 -3.72 2.67 -7.83
CA ALA A 206 -4.76 2.61 -6.82
C ALA A 206 -4.59 3.62 -5.69
N TYR A 207 -3.35 3.91 -5.26
CA TYR A 207 -3.13 4.61 -3.99
C TYR A 207 -2.15 5.78 -4.05
N VAL A 208 -1.39 5.93 -5.13
CA VAL A 208 -0.42 7.02 -5.27
C VAL A 208 -0.87 8.03 -6.31
N GLU A 209 -1.37 7.57 -7.46
CA GLU A 209 -1.70 8.48 -8.57
C GLU A 209 -2.93 9.33 -8.31
N HIS A 210 -2.79 10.65 -8.50
CA HIS A 210 -3.83 11.63 -8.19
C HIS A 210 -4.84 11.83 -9.32
N ASN A 211 -4.50 11.42 -10.54
CA ASN A 211 -5.31 11.63 -11.74
C ASN A 211 -6.18 10.42 -12.10
N THR A 212 -6.08 9.34 -11.33
CA THR A 212 -6.89 8.13 -11.52
C THR A 212 -8.34 8.41 -11.13
N SER A 213 -9.31 7.92 -11.90
CA SER A 213 -10.72 8.08 -11.54
C SER A 213 -11.06 7.26 -10.30
N THR A 214 -12.11 7.63 -9.55
CA THR A 214 -12.51 6.87 -8.35
C THR A 214 -12.85 5.40 -8.66
N ILE A 215 -13.47 5.13 -9.81
CA ILE A 215 -13.79 3.76 -10.22
C ILE A 215 -12.51 2.98 -10.53
N ASP A 216 -11.56 3.61 -11.21
CA ASP A 216 -10.27 2.98 -11.53
C ASP A 216 -9.44 2.74 -10.28
N HIS A 217 -9.46 3.65 -9.30
CA HIS A 217 -8.84 3.44 -7.99
C HIS A 217 -9.37 2.17 -7.31
N ILE A 218 -10.69 1.98 -7.35
CA ILE A 218 -11.34 0.77 -6.81
C ILE A 218 -10.89 -0.44 -7.61
N TYR A 219 -10.99 -0.40 -8.94
CA TYR A 219 -10.58 -1.51 -9.81
C TYR A 219 -9.13 -1.96 -9.55
N HIS A 220 -8.17 -1.02 -9.54
CA HIS A 220 -6.77 -1.31 -9.29
C HIS A 220 -6.52 -1.81 -7.85
N SER A 221 -7.27 -1.31 -6.87
CA SER A 221 -7.25 -1.82 -5.50
C SER A 221 -7.68 -3.30 -5.44
N TRP A 222 -8.79 -3.65 -6.11
CA TRP A 222 -9.27 -5.03 -6.19
C TRP A 222 -8.29 -5.92 -6.95
N PHE A 223 -7.72 -5.43 -8.05
CA PHE A 223 -6.71 -6.16 -8.80
C PHE A 223 -5.52 -6.54 -7.91
N GLY A 224 -5.06 -5.62 -7.05
CA GLY A 224 -3.95 -5.88 -6.13
C GLY A 224 -4.23 -6.98 -5.10
N VAL A 225 -5.49 -7.20 -4.73
CA VAL A 225 -5.90 -8.20 -3.73
C VAL A 225 -6.25 -9.54 -4.37
N PHE A 226 -6.88 -9.53 -5.54
CA PHE A 226 -7.48 -10.70 -6.18
C PHE A 226 -6.77 -11.13 -7.47
N CYS A 227 -5.55 -10.66 -7.71
CA CYS A 227 -4.73 -11.03 -8.87
C CYS A 227 -4.79 -12.54 -9.14
N ASP A 228 -5.57 -12.93 -10.15
CA ASP A 228 -5.64 -14.31 -10.62
C ASP A 228 -4.47 -14.57 -11.57
N VAL A 229 -3.58 -15.46 -11.13
CA VAL A 229 -2.40 -15.90 -11.90
C VAL A 229 -2.80 -16.75 -13.12
N HIS A 230 -4.08 -17.13 -13.25
CA HIS A 230 -4.57 -18.01 -14.30
C HIS A 230 -5.28 -17.34 -15.48
N GLY A 231 -5.21 -16.02 -15.65
CA GLY A 231 -5.64 -15.36 -16.89
C GLY A 231 -7.12 -15.54 -17.25
N LYS A 232 -7.97 -15.92 -16.28
CA LYS A 232 -9.41 -15.95 -16.43
C LYS A 232 -10.04 -14.92 -15.51
N LEU A 233 -10.05 -13.67 -15.98
CA LEU A 233 -11.08 -12.72 -15.56
C LEU A 233 -12.43 -13.20 -16.15
N GLY A 234 -12.97 -14.25 -15.55
CA GLY A 234 -14.37 -14.61 -15.68
C GLY A 234 -15.15 -13.78 -14.69
N TYR A 235 -15.81 -12.74 -15.20
CA TYR A 235 -16.99 -12.06 -14.65
C TYR A 235 -17.13 -12.02 -13.12
N MET A 236 -16.89 -10.84 -12.54
CA MET A 236 -17.77 -10.31 -11.50
C MET A 236 -18.60 -9.17 -12.10
#